data_AF-A0A1G2YQS8-F1
#
_entry.id   AF-A0A1G2YQS8-F1
#
_cell.length_a   1.000
_cell.length_b   1.000
_cell.length_c   1.000
_cell.angle_alpha   90.00
_cell.angle_beta   90.00
_cell.angle_gamma   90.00
#
_symmetry.space_group_name_H-M   'P 1'
#
loop_
_entity.id
_entity.type
_entity.pdbx_description
1 polymer ?
#
loop_
_entity_poly.entity_id
_entity_poly.type
_entity_poly.pdbx_seq_one_letter_code
_entity_poly.pdbx_strand_id
1 'polypeptide(L)'
;MNDELIKKIIDDTYDNSKEDTLRSWLTDAYSKSSLWVIITIYTQYIILFALAVFSAVQFFSTGQTQYQIMYAAIFVFSSHWIGFASVFGWVMLQRPRFMREIKRLELRIAELSEAVNNK
;
A
#
# COMPACT_ATOMS: atom_id res chain seq x y z
N MET A 1 29.86 40.26 6.52
CA MET A 1 28.51 40.09 7.12
C MET A 1 27.52 39.62 6.07
N ASN A 2 27.82 38.51 5.36
CA ASN A 2 26.91 37.94 4.36
C ASN A 2 27.14 36.41 4.22
N ASP A 3 28.36 35.93 4.48
CA ASP A 3 28.70 34.50 4.34
C ASP A 3 28.09 33.61 5.43
N GLU A 4 27.95 34.10 6.67
CA GLU A 4 27.26 33.34 7.73
C GLU A 4 25.75 33.19 7.48
N LEU A 5 25.12 34.19 6.85
CA LEU A 5 23.70 34.12 6.46
C LEU A 5 23.50 33.14 5.30
N ILE A 6 24.39 33.14 4.32
CA ILE A 6 24.36 32.18 3.20
C ILE A 6 24.58 30.75 3.71
N LYS A 7 25.52 30.55 4.63
CA LYS A 7 25.79 29.23 5.21
C LYS A 7 24.61 28.72 6.04
N LYS A 8 23.96 29.58 6.82
CA LYS A 8 22.78 29.22 7.63
C LYS A 8 21.57 28.87 6.76
N ILE A 9 21.34 29.57 5.65
CA ILE A 9 20.25 29.27 4.72
C ILE A 9 20.47 27.92 4.03
N ILE A 10 21.71 27.60 3.64
CA ILE A 10 22.03 26.32 3.01
C ILE A 10 21.88 25.15 3.99
N ASP A 11 22.35 25.32 5.23
CA ASP A 11 22.30 24.27 6.26
C ASP A 11 20.85 23.98 6.72
N ASP A 12 20.02 25.02 6.89
CA ASP A 12 18.62 24.89 7.32
C ASP A 12 17.70 24.34 6.21
N THR A 13 18.06 24.59 4.94
CA THR A 13 17.28 24.11 3.77
C THR A 13 17.59 22.65 3.41
N TYR A 14 18.80 22.17 3.67
CA TYR A 14 19.26 20.88 3.13
C TYR A 14 18.94 19.67 4.01
N ASP A 15 18.77 19.83 5.33
CA ASP A 15 18.55 18.69 6.24
C ASP A 15 17.07 18.51 6.63
N ASN A 16 16.36 19.60 6.98
CA ASN A 16 14.97 19.49 7.43
C ASN A 16 13.96 19.26 6.30
N SER A 17 14.13 19.87 5.12
CA SER A 17 13.11 19.78 4.06
C SER A 17 12.99 18.37 3.46
N LYS A 18 14.09 17.62 3.40
CA LYS A 18 14.12 16.24 2.91
C LYS A 18 13.72 15.24 3.98
N GLU A 19 14.15 15.42 5.23
CA GLU A 19 13.69 14.56 6.33
C GLU A 19 12.19 14.74 6.60
N ASP A 20 11.65 15.96 6.58
CA ASP A 20 10.20 16.18 6.73
C ASP A 20 9.41 15.75 5.49
N THR A 21 9.98 15.80 4.29
CA THR A 21 9.32 15.25 3.10
C THR A 21 9.31 13.72 3.14
N LEU A 22 10.39 13.05 3.52
CA LEU A 22 10.44 11.60 3.64
C LEU A 22 9.65 11.09 4.84
N ARG A 23 9.72 11.76 6.00
CA ARG A 23 8.89 11.47 7.17
C ARG A 23 7.44 11.81 6.95
N SER A 24 7.08 12.90 6.26
CA SER A 24 5.67 13.17 5.93
C SER A 24 5.15 12.21 4.88
N TRP A 25 5.96 11.75 3.92
CA TRP A 25 5.56 10.68 3.00
C TRP A 25 5.39 9.34 3.72
N LEU A 26 6.30 9.02 4.64
CA LEU A 26 6.18 7.87 5.54
C LEU A 26 4.97 8.00 6.45
N THR A 27 4.68 9.19 6.99
CA THR A 27 3.60 9.50 7.96
C THR A 27 2.23 9.66 7.29
N ASP A 28 2.17 10.14 6.05
CA ASP A 28 0.96 10.13 5.19
C ASP A 28 0.66 8.69 4.74
N ALA A 29 1.67 7.90 4.40
CA ALA A 29 1.54 6.45 4.23
C ALA A 29 1.29 5.72 5.57
N TYR A 30 1.67 6.34 6.70
CA TYR A 30 1.33 5.96 8.07
C TYR A 30 0.03 6.61 8.56
N SER A 31 -0.79 7.18 7.66
CA SER A 31 -2.15 7.55 8.03
C SER A 31 -2.83 6.27 8.50
N LYS A 32 -3.20 6.23 9.79
CA LYS A 32 -3.66 5.03 10.52
C LYS A 32 -4.55 4.12 9.69
N SER A 33 -5.43 4.68 8.86
CA SER A 33 -6.37 3.94 8.00
C SER A 33 -5.69 3.02 6.97
N SER A 34 -4.59 3.43 6.34
CA SER A 34 -3.91 2.61 5.32
C SER A 34 -3.02 1.51 5.91
N LEU A 35 -2.48 1.72 7.12
CA LEU A 35 -1.73 0.71 7.86
C LEU A 35 -2.60 -0.47 8.25
N TRP A 36 -3.83 -0.21 8.72
CA TRP A 36 -4.77 -1.29 9.04
C TRP A 36 -5.02 -2.20 7.83
N VAL A 37 -5.11 -1.61 6.64
CA VAL A 37 -5.30 -2.39 5.40
C VAL A 37 -4.06 -3.22 5.07
N ILE A 38 -2.86 -2.63 5.13
CA ILE A 38 -1.60 -3.34 4.89
C ILE A 38 -1.40 -4.47 5.89
N ILE A 39 -1.63 -4.21 7.19
CA ILE A 39 -1.54 -5.21 8.25
C ILE A 39 -2.50 -6.37 7.98
N THR A 40 -3.76 -6.07 7.64
CA THR A 40 -4.78 -7.11 7.38
C THR A 40 -4.39 -7.99 6.19
N ILE A 41 -3.85 -7.39 5.12
CA ILE A 41 -3.37 -8.11 3.94
C ILE A 41 -2.19 -9.02 4.31
N TYR A 42 -1.18 -8.50 5.01
CA TYR A 42 -0.02 -9.28 5.44
C TYR A 42 -0.41 -10.42 6.39
N THR A 43 -1.34 -10.18 7.32
CA THR A 43 -1.89 -11.23 8.19
C THR A 43 -2.57 -12.33 7.37
N GLN A 44 -3.37 -11.98 6.35
CA GLN A 44 -3.96 -12.97 5.46
C GLN A 44 -2.91 -13.77 4.69
N TYR A 45 -1.86 -13.13 4.16
CA TYR A 45 -0.77 -13.83 3.48
C TYR A 45 -0.10 -14.87 4.39
N ILE A 46 0.19 -14.50 5.64
CA ILE A 46 0.83 -15.41 6.60
C ILE A 46 -0.08 -16.62 6.87
N ILE A 47 -1.38 -16.38 7.10
CA ILE A 47 -2.36 -17.46 7.35
C ILE A 47 -2.46 -18.40 6.14
N LEU A 48 -2.57 -17.85 4.94
CA LEU A 48 -2.69 -18.63 3.70
C LEU A 48 -1.41 -19.39 3.38
N PHE A 49 -0.25 -18.79 3.66
CA PHE A 49 1.04 -19.45 3.51
C PHE A 49 1.17 -20.64 4.47
N ALA A 50 0.82 -20.48 5.73
CA ALA A 50 0.79 -21.57 6.70
C ALA A 50 -0.19 -22.68 6.28
N LEU A 51 -1.38 -22.31 5.78
CA LEU A 51 -2.37 -23.25 5.26
C LEU A 51 -1.86 -24.01 4.03
N ALA A 52 -1.16 -23.34 3.12
CA ALA A 52 -0.56 -23.95 1.94
C ALA A 52 0.53 -24.97 2.31
N VAL A 53 1.41 -24.63 3.27
CA VAL A 53 2.44 -25.54 3.78
C VAL A 53 1.79 -26.74 4.48
N PHE A 54 0.78 -26.52 5.33
CA PHE A 54 0.06 -27.59 6.01
C PHE A 54 -0.61 -28.55 5.02
N SER A 55 -1.28 -28.02 4.00
CA SER A 55 -1.91 -28.82 2.96
C SER A 55 -0.87 -29.63 2.16
N ALA A 56 0.26 -29.04 1.80
CA ALA A 56 1.34 -29.74 1.11
C ALA A 56 1.89 -30.90 1.95
N VAL A 57 2.14 -30.69 3.25
CA VAL A 57 2.63 -31.76 4.15
C VAL A 57 1.60 -32.89 4.26
N GLN A 58 0.32 -32.56 4.43
CA GLN A 58 -0.71 -33.59 4.57
C GLN A 58 -1.03 -34.35 3.28
N PHE A 59 -0.81 -33.73 2.13
CA PHE A 59 -0.90 -34.40 0.83
C PHE A 59 0.09 -35.56 0.71
N PHE A 60 1.33 -35.40 1.18
CA PHE A 60 2.35 -36.45 1.13
C PHE A 60 2.20 -37.53 2.23
N SER A 61 1.53 -37.19 3.33
CA SER A 61 1.33 -38.08 4.48
C SER A 61 0.11 -39.00 4.33
N THR A 62 -0.86 -38.66 3.48
CA THR A 62 -2.08 -39.48 3.29
C THR A 62 -1.96 -40.46 2.12
N GLY A 63 -2.17 -41.75 2.40
CA GLY A 63 -2.17 -42.83 1.40
C GLY A 63 -3.52 -43.12 0.73
N GLN A 64 -4.58 -42.40 1.12
CA GLN A 64 -5.91 -42.52 0.54
C GLN A 64 -6.17 -41.39 -0.47
N THR A 65 -6.52 -41.77 -1.70
CA THR A 65 -6.75 -40.86 -2.83
C THR A 65 -7.81 -39.79 -2.57
N GLN A 66 -8.87 -40.11 -1.81
CA GLN A 66 -9.92 -39.15 -1.45
C GLN A 66 -9.38 -37.97 -0.62
N TYR A 67 -8.49 -38.25 0.34
CA TYR A 67 -7.88 -37.20 1.17
C TYR A 67 -6.84 -36.38 0.39
N GLN A 68 -6.10 -37.02 -0.52
CA GLN A 68 -5.17 -36.31 -1.41
C GLN A 68 -5.88 -35.28 -2.29
N ILE A 69 -7.05 -35.63 -2.87
CA ILE A 69 -7.83 -34.70 -3.68
C ILE A 69 -8.34 -33.52 -2.84
N MET A 70 -8.78 -33.78 -1.61
CA MET A 70 -9.24 -32.73 -0.69
C MET A 70 -8.11 -31.74 -0.37
N TYR A 71 -6.92 -32.23 -0.01
CA TYR A 71 -5.77 -31.36 0.27
C TYR A 71 -5.31 -30.59 -0.97
N ALA A 72 -5.28 -31.24 -2.15
CA ALA A 72 -4.98 -30.57 -3.41
C ALA A 72 -5.98 -29.45 -3.74
N ALA A 73 -7.29 -29.68 -3.55
CA ALA A 73 -8.31 -28.66 -3.76
C ALA A 73 -8.13 -27.47 -2.80
N ILE A 74 -7.82 -27.73 -1.53
CA ILE A 74 -7.54 -26.69 -0.52
C ILE A 74 -6.30 -25.88 -0.92
N PHE A 75 -5.27 -26.53 -1.48
CA PHE A 75 -4.06 -25.86 -1.95
C PHE A 75 -4.33 -24.97 -3.18
N VAL A 76 -5.12 -25.45 -4.14
CA VAL A 76 -5.51 -24.65 -5.32
C VAL A 76 -6.38 -23.47 -4.91
N PHE A 77 -7.29 -23.67 -3.95
CA PHE A 77 -8.13 -22.59 -3.44
C PHE A 77 -7.31 -21.54 -2.67
N SER A 78 -6.40 -21.97 -1.78
CA SER A 78 -5.57 -21.03 -1.02
C SER A 78 -4.65 -20.23 -1.94
N SER A 79 -4.07 -20.85 -2.96
CA SER A 79 -3.24 -20.15 -3.96
C SER A 79 -4.03 -19.16 -4.82
N HIS A 80 -5.26 -19.49 -5.23
CA HIS A 80 -6.16 -18.53 -5.88
C HIS A 80 -6.48 -17.34 -4.97
N TRP A 81 -6.78 -17.61 -3.71
CA TRP A 81 -7.10 -16.57 -2.73
C TRP A 81 -5.92 -15.61 -2.51
N ILE A 82 -4.69 -16.13 -2.47
CA ILE A 82 -3.46 -15.31 -2.43
C ILE A 82 -3.39 -14.35 -3.63
N GLY A 83 -3.72 -14.83 -4.83
CA GLY A 83 -3.80 -14.00 -6.04
C GLY A 83 -4.81 -12.86 -5.90
N PHE A 84 -6.02 -13.16 -5.44
CA PHE A 84 -7.05 -12.16 -5.19
C PHE A 84 -6.65 -11.14 -4.12
N ALA A 85 -6.07 -11.58 -3.00
CA ALA A 85 -5.57 -10.71 -1.93
C ALA A 85 -4.48 -9.75 -2.43
N SER A 86 -3.62 -10.21 -3.36
CA SER A 86 -2.57 -9.41 -3.98
C SER A 86 -3.15 -8.25 -4.79
N VAL A 87 -4.09 -8.56 -5.69
CA VAL A 87 -4.75 -7.54 -6.53
C VAL A 87 -5.55 -6.57 -5.67
N PHE A 88 -6.28 -7.09 -4.67
CA PHE A 88 -7.04 -6.26 -3.75
C PHE A 88 -6.14 -5.30 -2.96
N GLY A 89 -4.99 -5.79 -2.48
CA GLY A 89 -4.01 -4.95 -1.79
C GLY A 89 -3.45 -3.84 -2.66
N TRP A 90 -3.16 -4.14 -3.92
CA TRP A 90 -2.70 -3.15 -4.88
C TRP A 90 -3.74 -2.05 -5.12
N VAL A 91 -5.01 -2.42 -5.33
CA VAL A 91 -6.12 -1.48 -5.52
C VAL A 91 -6.34 -0.61 -4.27
N MET A 92 -6.33 -1.22 -3.09
CA MET A 92 -6.46 -0.52 -1.81
C MET A 92 -5.35 0.51 -1.61
N LEU A 93 -4.11 0.17 -1.95
CA LEU A 93 -2.96 1.07 -1.83
C LEU A 93 -3.03 2.25 -2.81
N GLN A 94 -3.61 2.07 -4.00
CA GLN A 94 -3.72 3.13 -5.00
C GLN A 94 -4.89 4.10 -4.76
N ARG A 95 -5.95 3.69 -4.04
CA ARG A 95 -7.14 4.53 -3.80
C ARG A 95 -6.83 5.94 -3.24
N PRO A 96 -6.00 6.11 -2.19
CA PRO A 96 -5.69 7.43 -1.66
C PRO A 96 -4.97 8.33 -2.66
N ARG A 97 -4.15 7.74 -3.53
CA ARG A 97 -3.39 8.49 -4.56
C ARG A 97 -4.33 9.10 -5.60
N PHE A 98 -5.27 8.29 -6.10
CA PHE A 98 -6.28 8.76 -7.05
C PHE A 98 -7.17 9.86 -6.46
N MET A 99 -7.57 9.74 -5.19
CA MET A 99 -8.38 10.78 -4.54
C MET A 99 -7.65 12.12 -4.40
N ARG A 100 -6.34 12.11 -4.14
CA ARG A 100 -5.52 13.33 -4.10
C ARG A 100 -5.40 13.98 -5.49
N GLU A 101 -5.27 13.17 -6.53
CA GLU A 101 -5.19 13.65 -7.91
C GLU A 101 -6.50 14.28 -8.37
N ILE A 102 -7.64 13.66 -8.06
CA ILE A 102 -8.98 14.20 -8.37
C ILE A 102 -9.21 15.54 -7.68
N LYS A 103 -8.94 15.64 -6.37
CA LYS A 103 -9.10 16.91 -5.64
C LYS A 103 -8.22 18.03 -6.20
N ARG A 104 -7.01 17.70 -6.68
CA ARG A 104 -6.14 18.68 -7.32
C ARG A 104 -6.71 19.15 -8.67
N LEU A 105 -7.35 18.25 -9.43
CA LEU A 105 -8.05 18.61 -10.67
C LEU A 105 -9.28 19.49 -10.38
N GLU A 106 -10.07 19.17 -9.36
CA GLU A 106 -11.21 19.99 -8.94
C GLU A 106 -10.80 21.42 -8.58
N LEU A 107 -9.72 21.58 -7.80
CA LEU A 107 -9.16 22.90 -7.45
C LEU A 107 -8.74 23.70 -8.69
N ARG A 108 -8.00 23.07 -9.62
CA ARG A 108 -7.58 23.74 -10.86
C ARG A 108 -8.75 24.16 -11.75
N ILE A 109 -9.81 23.35 -11.80
CA ILE A 109 -11.02 23.69 -12.54
C ILE A 109 -11.74 24.87 -11.89
N ALA A 110 -11.82 24.91 -10.55
CA ALA A 110 -12.40 26.03 -9.82
C ALA A 110 -11.63 27.34 -10.07
N GLU A 111 -10.30 27.31 -9.98
CA GLU A 111 -9.43 28.47 -10.27
C GLU A 111 -9.61 28.97 -11.72
N LEU A 112 -9.69 28.04 -12.68
CA LEU A 112 -9.90 28.39 -14.09
C LEU A 112 -11.30 28.98 -14.31
N SER A 113 -12.33 28.42 -13.66
CA SER A 113 -13.69 28.94 -13.74
C SER A 113 -13.80 30.35 -13.16
N GLU A 114 -13.10 30.62 -12.06
CA GLU A 114 -13.07 31.95 -11.44
C GLU A 114 -12.33 32.96 -12.34
N ALA A 115 -11.20 32.56 -12.94
CA ALA A 115 -10.46 33.41 -13.88
C ALA A 115 -11.25 33.75 -15.17
N VAL A 116 -12.13 32.85 -15.62
CA VAL A 116 -13.00 33.10 -16.78
C VAL A 116 -14.20 33.97 -16.40
N ASN A 117 -14.77 33.82 -15.21
CA ASN A 117 -15.91 34.63 -14.75
C ASN A 117 -15.52 36.07 -14.34
N ASN A 118 -14.26 36.28 -13.96
CA ASN A 118 -13.75 37.61 -13.56
C ASN A 118 -13.28 38.47 -14.76
N LYS A 119 -13.74 38.13 -15.97
CA LYS A 119 -13.39 38.77 -17.25
C LYS A 119 -14.65 39.18 -17.98
#